data_AF-T0Z5D5-F1
#
_entry.id   AF-T0Z5D5-F1
#
_cell.length_a   1.000
_cell.length_b   1.000
_cell.length_c   1.000
_cell.angle_alpha   90.00
_cell.angle_beta   90.00
_cell.angle_gamma   90.00
#
_symmetry.space_group_name_H-M   'P 1'
#
loop_
_entity.id
_entity.type
_entity.pdbx_description
1 polymer ?
#
loop_
_entity_poly.entity_id
_entity_poly.type
_entity_poly.pdbx_seq_one_letter_code
_entity_poly.pdbx_strand_id
1 'polypeptide(L)'
;ALHQGYLAVASGQYDYVVVGGAEKMTDVPDAIANQIVSSTADHEWEVVFGATLPALWAMIARRHMHDHGTTREQLARVAVQDHEMAGKNPRAHYRNRLTVEQVLGASEVAEPLGMLDCAPLSDGAAAVVLGPLEGARQHTDSPIRIAASEVATDTMAVQHRADITTLASTVAAADRAFARA
;
A
#
# COMPACT_ATOMS: atom_id res chain seq x y z
N ALA A 1 -0.02 -12.32 5.05
CA ALA A 1 -1.14 -13.24 5.37
C ALA A 1 -1.61 -14.03 4.14
N LEU A 2 -2.10 -13.38 3.07
CA LEU A 2 -2.67 -14.06 1.89
C LEU A 2 -1.72 -15.09 1.23
N HIS A 3 -0.47 -14.72 0.99
CA HIS A 3 0.53 -15.62 0.38
C HIS A 3 0.72 -16.93 1.18
N GLN A 4 0.77 -16.84 2.51
CA GLN A 4 0.89 -18.03 3.37
C GLN A 4 -0.38 -18.89 3.30
N GLY A 5 -1.57 -18.28 3.33
CA GLY A 5 -2.82 -19.01 3.12
C GLY A 5 -2.89 -19.69 1.74
N TYR A 6 -2.39 -19.03 0.69
CA TYR A 6 -2.28 -19.62 -0.64
C TYR A 6 -1.35 -20.84 -0.63
N LEU A 7 -0.14 -20.74 -0.05
CA LEU A 7 0.79 -21.87 0.03
C LEU A 7 0.22 -23.04 0.86
N ALA A 8 -0.50 -22.74 1.93
CA ALA A 8 -1.18 -23.75 2.77
C ALA A 8 -2.20 -24.58 1.97
N VAL A 9 -2.99 -23.95 1.09
CA VAL A 9 -3.91 -24.66 0.20
C VAL A 9 -3.17 -25.35 -0.94
N ALA A 10 -2.27 -24.63 -1.62
CA ALA A 10 -1.59 -25.12 -2.81
C ALA A 10 -0.69 -26.32 -2.53
N SER A 11 -0.15 -26.43 -1.32
CA SER A 11 0.64 -27.59 -0.87
C SER A 11 -0.21 -28.81 -0.46
N GLY A 12 -1.53 -28.66 -0.36
CA GLY A 12 -2.42 -29.70 0.17
C GLY A 12 -2.34 -29.86 1.69
N GLN A 13 -1.67 -28.94 2.40
CA GLN A 13 -1.60 -28.99 3.86
C GLN A 13 -2.98 -28.72 4.50
N TYR A 14 -3.77 -27.84 3.88
CA TYR A 14 -5.14 -27.53 4.31
C TYR A 14 -6.05 -27.40 3.09
N ASP A 15 -7.25 -27.97 3.16
CA ASP A 15 -8.24 -27.81 2.09
C ASP A 15 -8.82 -26.39 2.07
N TYR A 16 -9.17 -25.83 3.23
CA TYR A 16 -9.74 -24.50 3.32
C TYR A 16 -9.07 -23.69 4.42
N VAL A 17 -8.80 -22.41 4.14
CA VAL A 17 -8.20 -21.48 5.10
C VAL A 17 -8.89 -20.12 5.01
N VAL A 18 -9.14 -19.52 6.17
CA VAL A 18 -9.59 -18.13 6.25
C VAL A 18 -8.36 -17.25 6.48
N VAL A 19 -8.19 -16.24 5.66
CA VAL A 19 -7.13 -15.25 5.82
C VAL A 19 -7.78 -13.89 6.04
N GLY A 20 -7.43 -13.22 7.13
CA GLY A 20 -7.90 -11.88 7.44
C GLY A 20 -6.78 -10.93 7.84
N GLY A 21 -7.07 -9.64 7.72
CA GLY A 21 -6.30 -8.54 8.31
C GLY A 21 -7.27 -7.52 8.90
N ALA A 22 -6.88 -6.91 10.02
CA ALA A 22 -7.66 -5.90 10.70
C ALA A 22 -6.73 -4.88 11.34
N GLU A 23 -7.14 -3.63 11.36
CA GLU A 23 -6.41 -2.53 11.97
C GLU A 23 -7.39 -1.61 12.72
N LYS A 24 -6.97 -1.11 13.88
CA LYS A 24 -7.71 -0.16 14.72
C LYS A 24 -6.77 0.95 15.16
N MET A 25 -6.70 2.00 14.35
CA MET A 25 -5.75 3.10 14.52
C MET A 25 -6.34 4.30 15.27
N THR A 26 -7.67 4.44 15.30
CA THR A 26 -8.32 5.61 15.92
C THR A 26 -8.46 5.53 17.44
N ASP A 27 -8.11 4.40 18.06
CA ASP A 27 -8.14 4.23 19.52
C ASP A 27 -6.93 4.85 20.24
N VAL A 28 -6.07 5.54 19.48
CA VAL A 28 -4.95 6.33 20.02
C VAL A 28 -4.95 7.74 19.43
N PRO A 29 -4.40 8.74 20.12
CA PRO A 29 -4.21 10.08 19.55
C PRO A 29 -3.33 10.06 18.29
N ASP A 30 -3.55 11.00 17.38
CA ASP A 30 -2.82 11.11 16.11
C ASP A 30 -1.29 11.08 16.27
N ALA A 31 -0.76 11.71 17.32
CA ALA A 31 0.67 11.70 17.60
C ALA A 31 1.21 10.27 17.83
N ILE A 32 0.45 9.43 18.54
CA ILE A 32 0.80 8.03 18.78
C ILE A 32 0.59 7.20 17.52
N ALA A 33 -0.52 7.40 16.80
CA ALA A 33 -0.77 6.70 15.54
C ALA A 33 0.37 6.95 14.52
N ASN A 34 0.83 8.20 14.40
CA ASN A 34 1.95 8.54 13.52
C ASN A 34 3.28 7.91 13.96
N GLN A 35 3.54 7.78 15.27
CA GLN A 35 4.71 7.05 15.78
C GLN A 35 4.63 5.56 15.44
N ILE A 36 3.46 4.94 15.61
CA ILE A 36 3.22 3.53 15.25
C ILE A 36 3.47 3.33 13.76
N VAL A 37 2.94 4.20 12.89
CA VAL A 37 3.19 4.14 11.44
C VAL A 37 4.68 4.28 11.13
N SER A 38 5.37 5.20 11.82
CA SER A 38 6.81 5.43 11.61
C SER A 38 7.69 4.26 12.07
N SER A 39 7.17 3.36 12.92
CA SER A 39 7.88 2.12 13.31
C SER A 39 8.11 1.14 12.15
N THR A 40 7.49 1.38 11.00
CA THR A 40 7.74 0.63 9.75
C THR A 40 9.01 1.08 9.01
N ALA A 41 9.60 2.21 9.40
CA ALA A 41 10.86 2.72 8.87
C ALA A 41 12.04 2.34 9.78
N ASP A 42 13.27 2.58 9.31
CA ASP A 42 14.46 2.28 10.10
C ASP A 42 14.57 3.23 11.29
N HIS A 43 14.46 2.68 12.51
CA HIS A 43 14.39 3.50 13.69
C HIS A 43 15.73 4.15 14.05
N GLU A 44 16.85 3.48 13.76
CA GLU A 44 18.20 3.93 14.12
C GLU A 44 18.76 4.92 13.10
N TRP A 45 18.32 4.83 11.85
CA TRP A 45 18.90 5.60 10.75
C TRP A 45 17.95 6.58 10.07
N GLU A 46 16.65 6.50 10.33
CA GLU A 46 15.66 7.40 9.73
C GLU A 46 14.83 8.09 10.83
N VAL A 47 14.10 7.32 11.64
CA VAL A 47 13.11 7.87 12.59
C VAL A 47 13.77 8.71 13.68
N VAL A 48 14.93 8.28 14.21
CA VAL A 48 15.66 9.04 15.25
C VAL A 48 16.10 10.44 14.77
N PHE A 49 16.26 10.62 13.46
CA PHE A 49 16.59 11.90 12.83
C PHE A 49 15.35 12.71 12.42
N GLY A 50 14.15 12.24 12.78
CA GLY A 50 12.88 12.91 12.49
C GLY A 50 12.31 12.62 11.10
N ALA A 51 12.85 11.63 10.38
CA ALA A 51 12.27 11.22 9.10
C ALA A 51 10.95 10.47 9.34
N THR A 52 9.84 11.17 9.16
CA THR A 52 8.49 10.58 9.19
C THR A 52 8.23 9.80 7.91
N LEU A 53 7.27 8.88 7.93
CA LEU A 53 6.93 8.10 6.74
C LEU A 53 6.52 8.99 5.53
N PRO A 54 5.70 10.05 5.68
CA PRO A 54 5.47 11.00 4.59
C PRO A 54 6.74 11.69 4.09
N ALA A 55 7.68 12.04 4.97
CA ALA A 55 8.94 12.66 4.58
C ALA A 55 9.84 11.71 3.76
N LEU A 56 9.88 10.42 4.12
CA LEU A 56 10.59 9.40 3.34
C LEU A 56 10.03 9.28 1.91
N TRP A 57 8.70 9.25 1.77
CA TRP A 57 8.04 9.26 0.46
C TRP A 57 8.24 10.58 -0.29
N ALA A 58 8.26 11.71 0.40
CA ALA A 58 8.55 13.01 -0.19
C ALA A 58 9.98 13.08 -0.76
N MET A 59 10.96 12.48 -0.08
CA MET A 59 12.33 12.37 -0.61
C MET A 59 12.40 11.51 -1.87
N ILE A 60 11.69 10.39 -1.91
CA ILE A 60 11.57 9.54 -3.10
C ILE A 60 10.90 10.33 -4.24
N ALA A 61 9.77 10.98 -3.96
CA ALA A 61 9.06 11.81 -4.94
C ALA A 61 9.97 12.90 -5.49
N ARG A 62 10.67 13.64 -4.62
CA ARG A 62 11.62 14.69 -5.03
C ARG A 62 12.71 14.13 -5.94
N ARG A 63 13.27 12.97 -5.61
CA ARG A 63 14.30 12.34 -6.44
C ARG A 63 13.75 11.90 -7.79
N HIS A 64 12.54 11.35 -7.82
CA HIS A 64 11.88 10.98 -9.06
C HIS A 64 11.55 12.20 -9.94
N MET A 65 11.13 13.32 -9.34
CA MET A 65 10.95 14.59 -10.05
C MET A 65 12.27 15.10 -10.63
N HIS A 66 13.38 14.97 -9.89
CA HIS A 66 14.71 15.38 -10.35
C HIS A 66 15.23 14.49 -11.50
N ASP A 67 15.17 13.17 -11.36
CA ASP A 67 15.78 12.23 -12.31
C ASP A 67 14.91 11.99 -13.56
N HIS A 68 13.58 12.07 -13.43
CA HIS A 68 12.63 11.71 -14.49
C HIS A 68 11.71 12.86 -14.93
N GLY A 69 11.80 14.03 -14.31
CA GLY A 69 10.98 15.19 -14.67
C GLY A 69 9.51 15.07 -14.32
N THR A 70 9.14 14.15 -13.40
CA THR A 70 7.77 14.09 -12.88
C THR A 70 7.38 15.42 -12.29
N THR A 71 6.17 15.89 -12.59
CA THR A 71 5.69 17.17 -12.10
C THR A 71 4.78 16.99 -10.89
N ARG A 72 4.66 18.04 -10.09
CA ARG A 72 3.77 18.04 -8.93
C ARG A 72 2.30 17.84 -9.34
N GLU A 73 1.89 18.37 -10.50
CA GLU A 73 0.57 18.17 -11.09
C GLU A 73 0.32 16.71 -11.49
N GLN A 74 1.34 16.01 -11.97
CA GLN A 74 1.22 14.57 -12.28
C GLN A 74 1.00 13.75 -11.01
N LEU A 75 1.72 14.06 -9.92
CA LEU A 75 1.49 13.43 -8.62
C LEU A 75 0.07 13.72 -8.11
N ALA A 76 -0.39 14.97 -8.20
CA ALA A 76 -1.73 15.37 -7.75
C ALA A 76 -2.88 14.65 -8.48
N ARG A 77 -2.67 14.25 -9.74
CA ARG A 77 -3.67 13.49 -10.51
C ARG A 77 -3.96 12.11 -9.94
N VAL A 78 -3.01 11.50 -9.21
CA VAL A 78 -3.21 10.22 -8.53
C VAL A 78 -4.31 10.36 -7.48
N ALA A 79 -4.20 11.35 -6.59
CA ALA A 79 -5.20 11.62 -5.56
C ALA A 79 -6.58 11.94 -6.15
N VAL A 80 -6.65 12.69 -7.26
CA VAL A 80 -7.90 12.98 -7.97
C VAL A 80 -8.56 11.70 -8.48
N GLN A 81 -7.79 10.81 -9.12
CA GLN A 81 -8.28 9.53 -9.63
C GLN A 81 -8.77 8.63 -8.49
N ASP A 82 -8.00 8.53 -7.41
CA ASP A 82 -8.34 7.74 -6.24
C ASP A 82 -9.65 8.21 -5.61
N HIS A 83 -9.82 9.52 -5.44
CA HIS A 83 -11.05 10.11 -4.91
C HIS A 83 -12.26 9.95 -5.85
N GLU A 84 -12.06 9.97 -7.17
CA GLU A 84 -13.13 9.69 -8.13
C GLU A 84 -13.64 8.25 -7.98
N MET A 85 -12.74 7.29 -7.82
CA MET A 85 -13.08 5.89 -7.59
C MET A 85 -13.67 5.65 -6.20
N ALA A 86 -13.13 6.31 -5.18
CA ALA A 86 -13.62 6.24 -3.82
C ALA A 86 -15.07 6.75 -3.70
N GLY A 87 -15.44 7.81 -4.45
CA GLY A 87 -16.82 8.29 -4.53
C GLY A 87 -17.84 7.28 -5.08
N LYS A 88 -17.38 6.23 -5.77
CA LYS A 88 -18.22 5.12 -6.28
C LYS A 88 -18.26 3.93 -5.32
N ASN A 89 -17.46 3.94 -4.25
CA ASN A 89 -17.33 2.84 -3.30
C ASN A 89 -18.04 3.16 -1.98
N PRO A 90 -19.15 2.49 -1.64
CA PRO A 90 -19.88 2.71 -0.38
C PRO A 90 -19.13 2.23 0.86
N ARG A 91 -17.93 1.65 0.73
CA ARG A 91 -17.04 1.28 1.84
C ARG A 91 -15.85 2.20 2.00
N ALA A 92 -15.62 3.14 1.08
CA ALA A 92 -14.49 4.05 1.18
C ALA A 92 -14.65 5.00 2.37
N HIS A 93 -13.53 5.31 3.03
CA HIS A 93 -13.43 6.28 4.13
C HIS A 93 -13.82 7.68 3.63
N TYR A 94 -13.15 8.16 2.59
CA TYR A 94 -13.52 9.38 1.88
C TYR A 94 -14.30 9.06 0.61
N ARG A 95 -15.30 9.88 0.30
CA ARG A 95 -16.19 9.70 -0.86
C ARG A 95 -16.42 11.00 -1.65
N ASN A 96 -15.67 12.03 -1.31
CA ASN A 96 -15.64 13.30 -2.02
C ASN A 96 -14.76 13.18 -3.26
N ARG A 97 -15.14 13.88 -4.33
CA ARG A 97 -14.27 14.10 -5.50
C ARG A 97 -13.36 15.28 -5.23
N LEU A 98 -12.17 15.25 -5.83
CA LEU A 98 -11.18 16.33 -5.75
C LEU A 98 -10.84 16.86 -7.14
N THR A 99 -10.37 18.11 -7.21
CA THR A 99 -9.69 18.67 -8.38
C THR A 99 -8.19 18.74 -8.14
N VAL A 100 -7.40 18.88 -9.21
CA VAL A 100 -5.93 19.01 -9.09
C VAL A 100 -5.58 20.25 -8.26
N GLU A 101 -6.29 21.37 -8.45
CA GLU A 101 -6.07 22.61 -7.71
C GLU A 101 -6.30 22.44 -6.21
N GLN A 102 -7.29 21.63 -5.82
CA GLN A 102 -7.55 21.33 -4.41
C GLN A 102 -6.41 20.51 -3.79
N VAL A 103 -5.86 19.55 -4.54
CA VAL A 103 -4.72 18.74 -4.08
C VAL A 103 -3.46 19.59 -3.95
N LEU A 104 -3.19 20.44 -4.95
CA LEU A 104 -2.03 21.35 -4.95
C LEU A 104 -2.12 22.43 -3.86
N GLY A 105 -3.33 22.89 -3.53
CA GLY A 105 -3.59 23.89 -2.50
C GLY A 105 -3.79 23.32 -1.10
N ALA A 106 -3.70 21.99 -0.93
CA ALA A 106 -3.82 21.35 0.37
C ALA A 106 -2.62 21.71 1.27
N SER A 107 -2.82 21.72 2.58
CA SER A 107 -1.75 21.97 3.54
C SER A 107 -0.56 21.02 3.31
N GLU A 108 0.64 21.57 3.28
CA GLU A 108 1.86 20.78 3.12
C GLU A 108 2.08 19.86 4.32
N VAL A 109 2.51 18.63 4.05
CA VAL A 109 2.94 17.67 5.07
C VAL A 109 4.44 17.49 5.02
N ALA A 110 4.98 17.23 3.83
CA ALA A 110 6.42 17.19 3.57
C ALA A 110 6.65 17.47 2.09
N GLU A 111 7.24 18.62 1.75
CA GLU A 111 7.45 19.04 0.35
C GLU A 111 8.09 17.92 -0.49
N PRO A 112 7.47 17.46 -1.62
CA PRO A 112 6.40 18.11 -2.39
C PRO A 112 4.97 17.62 -2.08
N LEU A 113 4.79 16.79 -1.05
CA LEU A 113 3.53 16.12 -0.71
C LEU A 113 2.73 16.94 0.31
N GLY A 114 1.45 17.14 0.01
CA GLY A 114 0.46 17.74 0.88
C GLY A 114 -0.48 16.72 1.50
N MET A 115 -1.41 17.21 2.31
CA MET A 115 -2.36 16.38 3.06
C MET A 115 -3.16 15.44 2.17
N LEU A 116 -3.53 15.88 0.97
CA LEU A 116 -4.33 15.08 0.02
C LEU A 116 -3.49 14.09 -0.80
N ASP A 117 -2.17 14.07 -0.66
CA ASP A 117 -1.30 13.01 -1.19
C ASP A 117 -1.09 11.88 -0.17
N CYS A 118 -1.52 12.07 1.09
CA CYS A 118 -1.34 11.11 2.18
C CYS A 118 -2.61 10.28 2.40
N ALA A 119 -2.47 8.96 2.53
CA ALA A 119 -3.58 8.10 2.92
C ALA A 119 -4.04 8.39 4.37
N PRO A 120 -5.37 8.39 4.66
CA PRO A 120 -5.86 8.62 6.01
C PRO A 120 -5.62 7.41 6.93
N LEU A 121 -5.40 7.70 8.21
CA LEU A 121 -5.50 6.69 9.27
C LEU A 121 -6.93 6.15 9.31
N SER A 122 -7.09 4.84 9.20
CA SER A 122 -8.40 4.20 9.02
C SER A 122 -8.50 2.95 9.88
N ASP A 123 -9.70 2.71 10.40
CA ASP A 123 -10.04 1.43 11.01
C ASP A 123 -10.74 0.55 9.98
N GLY A 124 -10.47 -0.75 10.04
CA GLY A 124 -11.16 -1.69 9.17
C GLY A 124 -10.64 -3.10 9.28
N ALA A 125 -11.37 -4.00 8.63
CA ALA A 125 -10.96 -5.39 8.48
C ALA A 125 -11.41 -5.94 7.13
N ALA A 126 -10.66 -6.89 6.61
CA ALA A 126 -11.01 -7.66 5.42
C ALA A 126 -10.59 -9.12 5.63
N ALA A 127 -11.37 -10.04 5.07
CA ALA A 127 -11.04 -11.46 5.07
C ALA A 127 -11.48 -12.13 3.78
N VAL A 128 -10.76 -13.18 3.41
CA VAL A 128 -11.07 -14.06 2.28
C VAL A 128 -10.99 -15.52 2.73
N VAL A 129 -11.80 -16.36 2.09
CA VAL A 129 -11.73 -17.82 2.24
C VAL A 129 -11.00 -18.36 1.02
N LEU A 130 -9.95 -19.13 1.27
CA LEU A 130 -9.18 -19.82 0.25
C LEU A 130 -9.51 -21.31 0.30
N GLY A 131 -9.53 -21.95 -0.87
CA GLY A 131 -9.65 -23.40 -1.00
C GLY A 131 -9.34 -23.86 -2.41
N PRO A 132 -9.32 -25.18 -2.66
CA PRO A 132 -9.08 -25.73 -3.98
C PRO A 132 -10.17 -25.28 -4.96
N LEU A 133 -9.80 -25.00 -6.20
CA LEU A 133 -10.73 -24.50 -7.22
C LEU A 133 -11.90 -25.46 -7.48
N GLU A 134 -11.64 -26.76 -7.39
CA GLU A 134 -12.64 -27.83 -7.53
C GLU A 134 -13.69 -27.77 -6.42
N GLY A 135 -13.26 -27.53 -5.19
CA GLY A 135 -14.14 -27.38 -4.02
C GLY A 135 -14.86 -26.02 -3.98
N ALA A 136 -14.20 -24.95 -4.44
CA ALA A 136 -14.77 -23.60 -4.42
C ALA A 136 -16.08 -23.48 -5.22
N ARG A 137 -16.24 -24.26 -6.30
CA ARG A 137 -17.49 -24.30 -7.10
C ARG A 137 -18.71 -24.83 -6.35
N GLN A 138 -18.51 -25.52 -5.22
CA GLN A 138 -19.61 -25.95 -4.35
C GLN A 138 -20.18 -24.79 -3.52
N HIS A 139 -19.44 -23.68 -3.41
CA HIS A 139 -19.77 -22.53 -2.58
C HIS A 139 -20.08 -21.26 -3.38
N THR A 140 -19.67 -21.17 -4.65
CA THR A 140 -19.93 -20.02 -5.52
C THR A 140 -19.89 -20.41 -6.99
N ASP A 141 -20.74 -19.76 -7.81
CA ASP A 141 -20.75 -19.92 -9.27
C ASP A 141 -19.56 -19.22 -9.96
N SER A 142 -18.92 -18.28 -9.27
CA SER A 142 -17.85 -17.43 -9.82
C SER A 142 -16.59 -17.43 -8.94
N PRO A 143 -15.92 -18.58 -8.76
CA PRO A 143 -14.69 -18.63 -7.97
C PRO A 143 -13.57 -17.85 -8.68
N ILE A 144 -12.79 -17.10 -7.91
CA ILE A 144 -11.63 -16.35 -8.41
C ILE A 144 -10.36 -17.17 -8.20
N ARG A 145 -9.69 -17.53 -9.30
CA ARG A 145 -8.40 -18.23 -9.25
C ARG A 145 -7.27 -17.24 -8.94
N ILE A 146 -6.46 -17.56 -7.93
CA ILE A 146 -5.17 -16.88 -7.72
C ILE A 146 -4.18 -17.46 -8.76
N ALA A 147 -3.82 -16.68 -9.77
CA ALA A 147 -2.91 -17.13 -10.83
C ALA A 147 -1.48 -17.33 -10.30
N ALA A 148 -0.99 -16.37 -9.52
CA ALA A 148 0.28 -16.47 -8.80
C ALA A 148 0.22 -15.63 -7.52
N SER A 149 1.03 -15.97 -6.52
CA SER A 149 1.25 -15.17 -5.32
C SER A 149 2.72 -15.25 -4.96
N GLU A 150 3.40 -14.10 -4.93
CA GLU A 150 4.85 -13.99 -4.75
C GLU A 150 5.19 -12.92 -3.73
N VAL A 151 6.35 -13.09 -3.07
CA VAL A 151 6.88 -12.17 -2.07
C VAL A 151 8.35 -11.91 -2.37
N ALA A 152 8.76 -10.65 -2.22
CA ALA A 152 10.15 -10.24 -2.24
C ALA A 152 10.37 -9.14 -1.19
N THR A 153 11.63 -8.94 -0.81
CA THR A 153 12.05 -7.97 0.20
C THR A 153 13.16 -7.09 -0.36
N ASP A 154 13.32 -5.91 0.23
CA ASP A 154 14.37 -4.94 -0.10
C ASP A 154 14.93 -4.35 1.19
N THR A 155 15.91 -3.45 1.10
CA THR A 155 16.45 -2.75 2.27
C THR A 155 15.37 -1.95 2.98
N MET A 156 15.41 -1.97 4.32
CA MET A 156 14.45 -1.25 5.16
C MET A 156 14.59 0.26 4.97
N ALA A 157 15.78 0.80 5.25
CA ALA A 157 16.05 2.22 5.11
C ALA A 157 16.17 2.64 3.64
N VAL A 158 15.62 3.81 3.31
CA VAL A 158 15.59 4.37 1.94
C VAL A 158 17.00 4.62 1.44
N GLN A 159 17.89 5.15 2.28
CA GLN A 159 19.28 5.46 1.90
C GLN A 159 20.14 4.24 1.54
N HIS A 160 19.70 3.03 1.91
CA HIS A 160 20.42 1.79 1.57
C HIS A 160 20.02 1.19 0.23
N ARG A 161 18.98 1.73 -0.42
CA ARG A 161 18.53 1.25 -1.73
C ARG A 161 19.53 1.66 -2.81
N ALA A 162 19.73 0.77 -3.78
CA ALA A 162 20.57 1.06 -4.94
C ALA A 162 20.01 2.22 -5.79
N ASP A 163 18.69 2.30 -5.89
CA ASP A 163 17.94 3.39 -6.51
C ASP A 163 16.65 3.62 -5.72
N ILE A 164 16.50 4.82 -5.15
CA ILE A 164 15.32 5.15 -4.32
C ILE A 164 14.07 5.42 -5.15
N THR A 165 14.21 5.62 -6.46
CA THR A 165 13.08 5.83 -7.38
C THR A 165 12.49 4.51 -7.90
N THR A 166 13.15 3.38 -7.63
CA THR A 166 12.68 2.04 -7.95
C THR A 166 12.41 1.24 -6.67
N LEU A 167 11.26 0.55 -6.61
CA LEU A 167 10.96 -0.40 -5.53
C LEU A 167 11.39 -1.81 -5.97
N ALA A 168 12.64 -2.20 -5.68
CA ALA A 168 13.23 -3.43 -6.22
C ALA A 168 12.48 -4.69 -5.77
N SER A 169 11.97 -4.71 -4.52
CA SER A 169 11.08 -5.77 -4.04
C SER A 169 9.81 -5.90 -4.88
N THR A 170 9.16 -4.78 -5.21
CA THR A 170 7.95 -4.79 -6.05
C THR A 170 8.25 -5.32 -7.45
N VAL A 171 9.35 -4.88 -8.08
CA VAL A 171 9.78 -5.39 -9.39
C VAL A 171 10.02 -6.89 -9.33
N ALA A 172 10.83 -7.36 -8.37
CA ALA A 172 11.17 -8.77 -8.25
C ALA A 172 9.98 -9.67 -7.89
N ALA A 173 9.00 -9.17 -7.12
CA ALA A 173 7.77 -9.90 -6.83
C ALA A 173 6.85 -9.95 -8.06
N ALA A 174 6.73 -8.84 -8.79
CA ALA A 174 5.94 -8.77 -10.02
C ALA A 174 6.49 -9.70 -11.11
N ASP A 175 7.81 -9.67 -11.37
CA ASP A 175 8.45 -10.52 -12.38
C ASP A 175 8.20 -12.01 -12.09
N ARG A 176 8.34 -12.43 -10.83
CA ARG A 176 8.03 -13.81 -10.41
C ARG A 176 6.55 -14.14 -10.58
N ALA A 177 5.66 -13.21 -10.22
CA ALA A 177 4.22 -13.43 -10.33
C ALA A 177 3.80 -13.58 -11.79
N PHE A 178 4.29 -12.71 -12.69
CA PHE A 178 4.00 -12.79 -14.12
C PHE A 178 4.59 -14.04 -14.78
N ALA A 179 5.77 -14.49 -14.36
CA ALA A 179 6.38 -15.71 -14.88
C ALA A 179 5.62 -17.00 -14.48
N ARG A 180 4.85 -16.97 -13.39
CA ARG A 180 4.11 -18.13 -12.87
C ARG A 180 2.61 -18.15 -13.21
N ALA A 181 2.02 -17.00 -13.53
CA ALA A 181 0.58 -16.81 -13.73
C ALA A 181 0.03 -17.52 -14.98
#